data_AF-J0L4Z6-F1
#
_entry.id   AF-J0L4Z6-F1
#
_cell.length_a   1.000
_cell.length_b   1.000
_cell.length_c   1.000
_cell.angle_alpha   90.00
_cell.angle_beta   90.00
_cell.angle_gamma   90.00
#
_symmetry.space_group_name_H-M   'P 1'
#
loop_
_entity.id
_entity.type
_entity.pdbx_description
1 polymer ?
#
loop_
_entity_poly.entity_id
_entity_poly.type
_entity_poly.pdbx_seq_one_letter_code
_entity_poly.pdbx_strand_id
1 'polypeptide(L)'
;MRFLLLIAFSFSTLFSEEISEKAESIAKEVVETSKDVAKEMVKAPKKAMGYTDYEEWHENSGYITLGLLGATMLTTWNEDIHKSFGIASAVGMATTTTLGVVAHKDTVFDLSDGWKKEHWHSLLGAFATVAIIMSVSQAPEDAHAGLGMVGGISAGISYAIVEW
;
A
#
# COMPACT_ATOMS: atom_id res chain seq x y z
N MET A 1 20.92 17.42 -2.69
CA MET A 1 19.90 18.41 -2.24
C MET A 1 19.29 19.25 -3.36
N ARG A 2 20.06 19.87 -4.27
CA ARG A 2 19.50 20.74 -5.32
C ARG A 2 18.69 20.03 -6.41
N PHE A 3 18.94 18.73 -6.65
CA PHE A 3 18.22 17.93 -7.67
C PHE A 3 16.83 17.45 -7.20
N LEU A 4 16.67 17.17 -5.91
CA LEU A 4 15.37 16.81 -5.30
C LEU A 4 14.43 18.01 -5.17
N LEU A 5 14.97 19.20 -4.91
CA LEU A 5 14.23 20.46 -4.96
C LEU A 5 13.72 20.76 -6.38
N LEU A 6 14.46 20.40 -7.43
CA LEU A 6 14.01 20.60 -8.81
C LEU A 6 12.88 19.66 -9.21
N ILE A 7 12.86 18.40 -8.74
CA ILE A 7 11.73 17.47 -8.98
C ILE A 7 10.49 17.92 -8.19
N ALA A 8 10.65 18.36 -6.94
CA ALA A 8 9.55 18.89 -6.13
C ALA A 8 8.98 20.22 -6.69
N PHE A 9 9.85 21.09 -7.20
CA PHE A 9 9.46 22.40 -7.78
C PHE A 9 8.84 22.28 -9.17
N SER A 10 9.21 21.24 -9.93
CA SER A 10 8.58 20.93 -11.24
C SER A 10 7.17 20.38 -11.08
N PHE A 11 6.91 19.66 -9.98
CA PHE A 11 5.58 19.10 -9.68
C PHE A 11 4.62 20.16 -9.11
N SER A 12 5.08 21.12 -8.29
CA SER A 12 4.21 22.15 -7.71
C SER A 12 3.56 23.10 -8.72
N THR A 13 4.13 23.24 -9.92
CA THR A 13 3.56 24.08 -10.99
C THR A 13 2.58 23.36 -11.92
N LEU A 14 2.36 22.05 -11.71
CA LEU A 14 1.54 21.20 -12.58
C LEU A 14 0.13 20.90 -12.04
N PHE A 15 -0.19 21.33 -10.81
CA PHE A 15 -1.49 21.04 -10.19
C PHE A 15 -2.45 22.23 -10.34
N SER A 16 -3.29 22.20 -11.37
CA SER A 16 -4.47 23.06 -11.49
C SER A 16 -5.53 22.65 -10.46
N GLU A 17 -6.46 23.55 -10.11
CA GLU A 17 -7.64 23.24 -9.27
C GLU A 17 -8.40 22.00 -9.78
N GLU A 18 -8.45 21.80 -11.09
CA GLU A 18 -9.05 20.62 -11.74
C GLU A 18 -8.37 19.29 -11.34
N ILE A 19 -7.06 19.27 -11.16
CA ILE A 19 -6.34 18.06 -10.71
C ILE A 19 -6.59 17.81 -9.22
N SER A 20 -6.74 18.87 -8.42
CA SER A 20 -7.11 18.78 -7.01
C SER A 20 -8.49 18.16 -6.84
N GLU A 21 -9.51 18.67 -7.54
CA GLU A 21 -10.88 18.14 -7.50
C GLU A 21 -10.94 16.69 -7.98
N LYS A 22 -10.20 16.36 -9.06
CA LYS A 22 -10.13 15.00 -9.57
C LYS A 22 -9.43 14.04 -8.61
N ALA A 23 -8.36 14.47 -7.95
CA ALA A 23 -7.68 13.69 -6.92
C ALA A 23 -8.59 13.43 -5.71
N GLU A 24 -9.36 14.43 -5.28
CA GLU A 24 -10.33 14.28 -4.19
C GLU A 24 -11.47 13.31 -4.54
N SER A 25 -11.98 13.38 -5.78
CA SER A 25 -12.98 12.43 -6.30
C SER A 25 -12.45 11.00 -6.29
N ILE A 26 -11.22 10.79 -6.77
CA ILE A 26 -10.56 9.47 -6.77
C ILE A 26 -10.34 8.99 -5.33
N ALA A 27 -9.93 9.87 -4.42
CA ALA A 27 -9.73 9.53 -3.00
C ALA A 27 -11.01 9.00 -2.36
N LYS A 28 -12.13 9.70 -2.57
CA LYS A 28 -13.44 9.30 -2.08
C LYS A 28 -13.88 7.96 -2.66
N GLU A 29 -13.71 7.76 -3.96
CA GLU A 29 -14.04 6.50 -4.64
C GLU A 29 -13.23 5.33 -4.07
N VAL A 30 -11.91 5.48 -3.94
CA VAL A 30 -11.05 4.42 -3.39
C VAL A 30 -11.39 4.09 -1.93
N VAL A 31 -11.70 5.09 -1.10
CA VAL A 31 -12.12 4.88 0.29
C VAL A 31 -13.43 4.11 0.36
N GLU A 32 -14.43 4.46 -0.45
CA GLU A 32 -15.72 3.74 -0.46
C GLU A 32 -15.57 2.32 -1.01
N THR A 33 -14.82 2.12 -2.10
CA THR A 33 -14.51 0.77 -2.61
C THR A 33 -13.80 -0.07 -1.54
N SER A 34 -12.85 0.49 -0.81
CA SER A 34 -12.12 -0.22 0.25
C SER A 34 -13.04 -0.63 1.41
N LYS A 35 -13.99 0.23 1.81
CA LYS A 35 -14.99 -0.09 2.83
C LYS A 35 -15.91 -1.22 2.39
N ASP A 36 -16.32 -1.21 1.13
CA ASP A 36 -17.23 -2.24 0.61
C ASP A 36 -16.53 -3.59 0.46
N VAL A 37 -15.27 -3.60 -0.02
CA VAL A 37 -14.43 -4.81 0.00
C VAL A 37 -14.28 -5.35 1.42
N ALA A 38 -13.97 -4.50 2.40
CA ALA A 38 -13.85 -4.93 3.80
C ALA A 38 -15.17 -5.50 4.36
N LYS A 39 -16.33 -4.90 4.05
CA LYS A 39 -17.65 -5.43 4.45
C LYS A 39 -17.94 -6.78 3.82
N GLU A 40 -17.62 -6.98 2.55
CA GLU A 40 -17.85 -8.24 1.86
C GLU A 40 -16.92 -9.34 2.37
N MET A 41 -15.65 -9.03 2.68
CA MET A 41 -14.73 -9.96 3.34
C MET A 41 -15.22 -10.42 4.72
N VAL A 42 -15.90 -9.55 5.47
CA VAL A 42 -16.50 -9.89 6.78
C VAL A 42 -17.77 -10.74 6.65
N LYS A 43 -18.55 -10.55 5.59
CA LYS A 43 -19.82 -11.26 5.35
C LYS A 43 -19.67 -12.58 4.62
N ALA A 44 -18.57 -12.79 3.91
CA ALA A 44 -18.38 -13.97 3.08
C ALA A 44 -18.43 -15.26 3.95
N PRO A 45 -19.40 -16.16 3.72
CA PRO A 45 -19.44 -17.44 4.42
C PRO A 45 -18.17 -18.23 4.09
N LYS A 46 -17.52 -18.83 5.10
CA LYS A 46 -16.38 -19.77 4.97
C LYS A 46 -16.57 -20.90 3.94
N LYS A 47 -17.77 -21.07 3.37
CA LYS A 47 -18.17 -22.16 2.49
C LYS A 47 -18.78 -21.72 1.14
N ALA A 48 -18.95 -20.42 0.90
CA ALA A 48 -19.47 -19.88 -0.37
C ALA A 48 -18.37 -19.29 -1.26
N MET A 49 -17.21 -18.97 -0.68
CA MET A 49 -15.98 -18.79 -1.44
C MET A 49 -15.47 -20.19 -1.76
N GLY A 50 -15.71 -20.67 -2.99
CA GLY A 50 -14.86 -21.72 -3.54
C GLY A 50 -13.40 -21.30 -3.38
N TYR A 51 -12.47 -22.24 -3.48
CA TYR A 51 -11.04 -21.95 -3.60
C TYR A 51 -10.74 -21.18 -4.91
N THR A 52 -11.32 -19.99 -5.08
CA THR A 52 -11.05 -19.04 -6.15
C THR A 52 -10.31 -17.88 -5.52
N ASP A 53 -9.06 -18.25 -5.23
CA ASP A 53 -7.83 -17.49 -5.36
C ASP A 53 -7.54 -16.31 -4.41
N TYR A 54 -7.15 -16.62 -3.18
CA TYR A 54 -6.46 -15.64 -2.33
C TYR A 54 -5.23 -15.03 -3.01
N GLU A 55 -4.63 -15.70 -3.99
CA GLU A 55 -3.53 -15.16 -4.82
C GLU A 55 -4.04 -14.00 -5.69
N GLU A 56 -5.14 -14.18 -6.42
CA GLU A 56 -5.76 -13.10 -7.23
C GLU A 56 -6.16 -11.89 -6.35
N TRP A 57 -6.70 -12.16 -5.17
CA TRP A 57 -7.06 -11.09 -4.21
C TRP A 57 -5.82 -10.39 -3.65
N HIS A 58 -4.76 -11.15 -3.33
CA HIS A 58 -3.49 -10.58 -2.91
C HIS A 58 -2.90 -9.69 -4.01
N GLU A 59 -2.88 -10.16 -5.26
CA GLU A 59 -2.36 -9.43 -6.41
C GLU A 59 -3.15 -8.14 -6.66
N ASN A 60 -4.48 -8.24 -6.81
CA ASN A 60 -5.34 -7.08 -7.07
C ASN A 60 -5.27 -6.04 -5.94
N SER A 61 -5.29 -6.50 -4.69
CA SER A 61 -5.14 -5.59 -3.53
C SER A 61 -3.75 -4.95 -3.50
N GLY A 62 -2.70 -5.66 -3.94
CA GLY A 62 -1.35 -5.15 -4.10
C GLY A 62 -1.27 -3.98 -5.07
N TYR A 63 -1.84 -4.12 -6.27
CA TYR A 63 -1.88 -3.03 -7.26
C TYR A 63 -2.60 -1.79 -6.74
N ILE A 64 -3.77 -1.98 -6.13
CA ILE A 64 -4.55 -0.87 -5.54
C ILE A 64 -3.74 -0.19 -4.44
N THR A 65 -3.09 -0.96 -3.57
CA THR A 65 -2.30 -0.43 -2.45
C THR A 65 -1.07 0.35 -2.94
N LEU A 66 -0.38 -0.13 -3.97
CA LEU A 66 0.73 0.61 -4.59
C LEU A 66 0.25 1.94 -5.22
N GLY A 67 -0.91 1.92 -5.88
CA GLY A 67 -1.55 3.13 -6.40
C GLY A 67 -1.87 4.14 -5.28
N LEU A 68 -2.42 3.67 -4.16
CA LEU A 68 -2.71 4.47 -2.97
C LEU A 68 -1.45 5.07 -2.34
N LEU A 69 -0.37 4.30 -2.24
CA LEU A 69 0.93 4.79 -1.74
C LEU A 69 1.46 5.90 -2.64
N GLY A 70 1.41 5.71 -3.96
CA GLY A 70 1.77 6.74 -4.94
C GLY A 70 0.91 8.00 -4.80
N ALA A 71 -0.41 7.84 -4.66
CA ALA A 71 -1.33 8.96 -4.46
C ALA A 71 -1.04 9.71 -3.16
N THR A 72 -0.75 9.01 -2.06
CA THR A 72 -0.35 9.60 -0.77
C THR A 72 0.90 10.47 -0.93
N MET A 73 1.91 9.99 -1.66
CA MET A 73 3.15 10.74 -1.91
C MET A 73 2.93 12.02 -2.72
N LEU A 74 1.98 12.00 -3.66
CA LEU A 74 1.70 13.13 -4.55
C LEU A 74 0.76 14.18 -3.94
N THR A 75 0.09 13.87 -2.82
CA THR A 75 -0.97 14.71 -2.24
C THR A 75 -0.52 15.53 -1.03
N THR A 76 0.78 15.64 -0.77
CA THR A 76 1.35 16.43 0.34
C THR A 76 0.96 17.91 0.35
N TRP A 77 0.40 18.44 -0.74
CA TRP A 77 -0.13 19.80 -0.86
C TRP A 77 -1.50 20.00 -0.19
N ASN A 78 -2.24 18.92 0.13
CA ASN A 78 -3.51 18.96 0.85
C ASN A 78 -3.51 17.91 1.97
N GLU A 79 -3.48 18.38 3.21
CA GLU A 79 -3.36 17.55 4.41
C GLU A 79 -4.50 16.53 4.54
N ASP A 80 -5.74 16.93 4.27
CA ASP A 80 -6.90 16.05 4.40
C ASP A 80 -6.88 14.90 3.38
N ILE A 81 -6.50 15.21 2.13
CA ILE A 81 -6.36 14.21 1.06
C ILE A 81 -5.16 13.30 1.35
N HIS A 82 -4.00 13.88 1.70
CA HIS A 82 -2.79 13.14 2.07
C HIS A 82 -3.07 12.14 3.20
N LYS A 83 -3.75 12.59 4.26
CA LYS A 83 -4.11 11.77 5.40
C LYS A 83 -5.11 10.67 5.02
N SER A 84 -6.11 10.99 4.21
CA SER A 84 -7.10 10.01 3.74
C SER A 84 -6.45 8.90 2.93
N PHE A 85 -5.57 9.24 1.99
CA PHE A 85 -4.82 8.25 1.23
C PHE A 85 -3.82 7.48 2.10
N GLY A 86 -3.13 8.14 3.03
CA GLY A 86 -2.22 7.46 3.94
C GLY A 86 -2.92 6.39 4.80
N ILE A 87 -4.10 6.71 5.34
CA ILE A 87 -4.92 5.74 6.08
C ILE A 87 -5.37 4.59 5.17
N ALA A 88 -5.85 4.91 3.95
CA ALA A 88 -6.25 3.89 2.99
C ALA A 88 -5.08 2.98 2.61
N SER A 89 -3.88 3.52 2.38
CA SER A 89 -2.65 2.77 2.16
C SER A 89 -2.32 1.84 3.34
N ALA A 90 -2.42 2.33 4.58
CA ALA A 90 -2.14 1.51 5.76
C ALA A 90 -3.09 0.31 5.86
N VAL A 91 -4.40 0.53 5.62
CA VAL A 91 -5.41 -0.53 5.60
C VAL A 91 -5.18 -1.49 4.43
N GLY A 92 -4.87 -0.98 3.24
CA GLY A 92 -4.53 -1.75 2.05
C GLY A 92 -3.33 -2.66 2.29
N MET A 93 -2.22 -2.10 2.80
CA MET A 93 -1.00 -2.85 3.14
C MET A 93 -1.28 -3.99 4.12
N ALA A 94 -2.06 -3.72 5.19
CA ALA A 94 -2.44 -4.75 6.16
C ALA A 94 -3.29 -5.86 5.52
N THR A 95 -4.23 -5.49 4.65
CA THR A 95 -5.11 -6.42 3.95
C THR A 95 -4.32 -7.28 2.96
N THR A 96 -3.56 -6.66 2.06
CA THR A 96 -2.71 -7.33 1.07
C THR A 96 -1.70 -8.27 1.73
N THR A 97 -1.04 -7.82 2.81
CA THR A 97 -0.08 -8.67 3.55
C THR A 97 -0.77 -9.88 4.16
N THR A 98 -1.95 -9.69 4.75
CA THR A 98 -2.74 -10.79 5.34
C THR A 98 -3.16 -11.79 4.26
N LEU A 99 -3.65 -11.30 3.12
CA LEU A 99 -4.02 -12.13 1.98
C LEU A 99 -2.82 -12.95 1.46
N GLY A 100 -1.65 -12.32 1.30
CA GLY A 100 -0.44 -12.99 0.83
C GLY A 100 0.05 -14.07 1.79
N VAL A 101 0.00 -13.80 3.10
CA VAL A 101 0.35 -14.81 4.13
C VAL A 101 -0.62 -16.00 4.07
N VAL A 102 -1.93 -15.76 3.89
CA VAL A 102 -2.92 -16.83 3.79
C VAL A 102 -2.75 -17.63 2.49
N ALA A 103 -2.53 -16.95 1.37
CA ALA A 103 -2.37 -17.54 0.05
C ALA A 103 -1.10 -18.42 -0.05
N HIS A 104 0.01 -17.94 0.51
CA HIS A 104 1.32 -18.57 0.34
C HIS A 104 1.91 -19.13 1.64
N LYS A 105 1.08 -19.43 2.65
CA LYS A 105 1.52 -19.88 3.99
C LYS A 105 2.54 -21.02 3.96
N ASP A 106 2.38 -21.96 3.02
CA ASP A 106 3.22 -23.16 2.96
C ASP A 106 4.60 -22.85 2.38
N THR A 107 4.72 -21.82 1.54
CA THR A 107 6.01 -21.36 0.98
C THR A 107 6.68 -20.35 1.91
N VAL A 108 5.93 -19.36 2.43
CA VAL A 108 6.48 -18.23 3.20
C VAL A 108 7.21 -18.67 4.47
N PHE A 109 6.75 -19.75 5.11
CA PHE A 109 7.34 -20.25 6.36
C PHE A 109 8.30 -21.43 6.16
N ASP A 110 8.45 -21.97 4.94
CA ASP A 110 9.32 -23.10 4.65
C ASP A 110 10.70 -22.63 4.16
N LEU A 111 11.67 -22.63 5.06
CA LEU A 111 13.07 -22.28 4.77
C LEU A 111 13.96 -23.49 4.53
N SER A 112 13.40 -24.69 4.36
CA SER A 112 14.18 -25.93 4.21
C SER A 112 15.14 -25.90 3.00
N ASP A 113 14.73 -25.21 1.93
CA ASP A 113 15.54 -24.99 0.72
C ASP A 113 16.35 -23.67 0.75
N GLY A 114 16.39 -22.97 1.89
CA GLY A 114 17.04 -21.67 2.06
C GLY A 114 16.19 -20.45 1.67
N TRP A 115 16.82 -19.28 1.59
CA TRP A 115 16.15 -18.02 1.24
C TRP A 115 15.90 -17.90 -0.27
N LYS A 116 14.62 -17.81 -0.65
CA LYS A 116 14.14 -17.61 -2.03
C LYS A 116 13.48 -16.24 -2.18
N LYS A 117 13.10 -15.88 -3.41
CA LYS A 117 12.50 -14.58 -3.75
C LYS A 117 11.21 -14.34 -2.98
N GLU A 118 10.40 -15.38 -2.79
CA GLU A 118 9.12 -15.38 -2.08
C GLU A 118 9.30 -15.02 -0.60
N HIS A 119 10.38 -15.48 0.02
CA HIS A 119 10.72 -15.14 1.41
C HIS A 119 11.11 -13.67 1.54
N TRP A 120 11.89 -13.15 0.58
CA TRP A 120 12.23 -11.73 0.55
C TRP A 120 11.02 -10.84 0.28
N HIS A 121 10.15 -11.22 -0.64
CA HIS A 121 8.88 -10.55 -0.89
C HIS A 121 8.02 -10.50 0.37
N SER A 122 7.82 -11.64 1.04
CA SER A 122 7.02 -11.69 2.27
C SER A 122 7.62 -10.82 3.38
N LEU A 123 8.94 -10.90 3.59
CA LEU A 123 9.63 -10.11 4.61
C LEU A 123 9.54 -8.61 4.33
N LEU A 124 9.81 -8.19 3.09
CA LEU A 124 9.76 -6.78 2.69
C LEU A 124 8.33 -6.23 2.70
N GLY A 125 7.35 -7.02 2.26
CA GLY A 125 5.93 -6.68 2.35
C GLY A 125 5.47 -6.50 3.79
N ALA A 126 5.83 -7.42 4.70
CA ALA A 126 5.52 -7.29 6.12
C ALA A 126 6.20 -6.07 6.76
N PHE A 127 7.48 -5.85 6.45
CA PHE A 127 8.22 -4.68 6.93
C PHE A 127 7.62 -3.37 6.42
N ALA A 128 7.28 -3.31 5.13
CA ALA A 128 6.62 -2.15 4.52
C ALA A 128 5.27 -1.87 5.21
N THR A 129 4.48 -2.90 5.48
CA THR A 129 3.19 -2.77 6.19
C THR A 129 3.37 -2.16 7.57
N VAL A 130 4.31 -2.67 8.36
CA VAL A 130 4.60 -2.12 9.69
C VAL A 130 5.06 -0.66 9.58
N ALA A 131 5.96 -0.35 8.66
CA ALA A 131 6.46 1.02 8.48
C ALA A 131 5.36 2.01 8.09
N ILE A 132 4.47 1.66 7.16
CA ILE A 132 3.33 2.50 6.74
C ILE A 132 2.32 2.67 7.88
N ILE A 133 1.97 1.60 8.60
CA ILE A 133 1.06 1.69 9.76
C ILE A 133 1.66 2.61 10.83
N MET A 134 2.96 2.47 11.14
CA MET A 134 3.65 3.31 12.10
C MET A 134 3.69 4.77 11.65
N SER A 135 3.97 5.02 10.36
CA SER A 135 3.93 6.35 9.75
C SER A 135 2.60 7.06 10.01
N VAL A 136 1.48 6.36 9.86
CA VAL A 136 0.13 6.95 9.96
C VAL A 136 -0.39 7.04 11.40
N SER A 137 -0.01 6.10 12.28
CA SER A 137 -0.66 5.95 13.59
C SER A 137 0.16 6.43 14.80
N GLN A 138 1.50 6.43 14.70
CA GLN A 138 2.37 6.58 15.88
C GLN A 138 3.61 7.45 15.64
N ALA A 139 3.96 7.72 14.39
CA ALA A 139 5.17 8.45 14.08
C ALA A 139 5.10 9.89 14.61
N PRO A 140 6.11 10.37 15.36
CA PRO A 140 6.26 11.79 15.59
C PRO A 140 6.50 12.51 14.24
N GLU A 141 6.21 13.81 14.21
CA GLU A 141 6.26 14.66 13.00
C GLU A 141 7.57 14.48 12.20
N ASP A 142 8.69 14.39 12.90
CA ASP A 142 10.04 14.25 12.35
C ASP A 142 10.33 12.85 11.78
N ALA A 143 9.63 11.81 12.25
CA ALA A 143 9.76 10.44 11.76
C ALA A 143 8.70 10.06 10.71
N HIS A 144 7.58 10.81 10.61
CA HIS A 144 6.46 10.50 9.72
C HIS A 144 6.90 10.33 8.27
N ALA A 145 7.56 11.33 7.70
CA ALA A 145 8.03 11.28 6.30
C ALA A 145 9.07 10.17 6.08
N GLY A 146 9.94 9.93 7.07
CA GLY A 146 10.96 8.88 7.00
C GLY A 146 10.35 7.48 6.96
N LEU A 147 9.42 7.18 7.87
CA LEU A 147 8.71 5.91 7.92
C LEU A 147 7.83 5.69 6.69
N GLY A 148 7.12 6.72 6.24
CA GLY A 148 6.33 6.67 5.01
C GLY A 148 7.19 6.35 3.79
N MET A 149 8.36 6.99 3.66
CA MET A 149 9.30 6.75 2.56
C MET A 149 9.91 5.35 2.61
N VAL A 150 10.41 4.92 3.78
CA VAL A 150 10.99 3.58 3.95
C VAL A 150 9.95 2.49 3.68
N GLY A 151 8.72 2.67 4.16
CA GLY A 151 7.61 1.77 3.89
C GLY A 151 7.27 1.70 2.39
N GLY A 152 7.14 2.85 1.73
CA GLY A 152 6.84 2.93 0.30
C GLY A 152 7.94 2.31 -0.58
N ILE A 153 9.22 2.59 -0.29
CA ILE A 153 10.36 1.96 -1.00
C ILE A 153 10.36 0.45 -0.80
N SER A 154 10.15 -0.01 0.44
CA SER A 154 10.13 -1.44 0.75
C SER A 154 8.98 -2.16 0.03
N ALA A 155 7.80 -1.55 -0.05
CA ALA A 155 6.67 -2.08 -0.82
C ALA A 155 7.00 -2.16 -2.32
N GLY A 156 7.62 -1.12 -2.89
CA GLY A 156 8.03 -1.10 -4.29
C GLY A 156 9.08 -2.18 -4.63
N ILE A 157 10.09 -2.34 -3.76
CA ILE A 157 11.11 -3.40 -3.92
C ILE A 157 10.46 -4.79 -3.78
N SER A 158 9.58 -4.96 -2.80
CA SER A 158 8.84 -6.22 -2.60
C SER A 158 8.11 -6.64 -3.88
N TYR A 159 7.39 -5.72 -4.50
CA TYR A 159 6.68 -5.96 -5.76
C TYR A 159 7.65 -6.30 -6.91
N ALA A 160 8.74 -5.54 -7.06
CA ALA A 160 9.72 -5.77 -8.13
C ALA A 160 10.42 -7.15 -8.03
N ILE A 161 10.61 -7.70 -6.83
CA ILE A 161 11.31 -8.99 -6.63
C ILE A 161 10.52 -10.20 -7.16
N VAL A 162 9.19 -10.11 -7.23
CA VAL A 162 8.34 -11.23 -7.68
C VAL A 162 7.95 -11.13 -9.16
N GLU A 163 7.99 -9.92 -9.73
CA GLU A 163 7.79 -9.68 -11.17
C GLU A 163 9.02 -10.06 -12.02
N TRP A 164 10.22 -10.09 -11.42
CA TRP A 164 11.53 -10.33 -12.08
C TRP A 164 12.26 -11.52 -11.46
#